data_AF-A0A9J6G2C1-F1
#
_entry.id   AF-A0A9J6G2C1-F1
#
_cell.length_a   1.000
_cell.length_b   1.000
_cell.length_c   1.000
_cell.angle_alpha   90.00
_cell.angle_beta   90.00
_cell.angle_gamma   90.00
#
_symmetry.space_group_name_H-M   'P 1'
#
loop_
_entity.id
_entity.type
_entity.pdbx_description
1 polymer ?
#
loop_
_entity_poly.entity_id
_entity_poly.type
_entity_poly.pdbx_seq_one_letter_code
_entity_poly.pdbx_strand_id
1 'polypeptide(L)'
;MGRLFIPLALAMGVSLEECSRVASLVGLKTALNEVVAYGQLSDLVQRGLLSPRAEMVCTFALCGFSNLGALGVQLGACAALVPDRLPDCSRVVMRALIAGWVACFMTACTAGQ
;
A
#
# COMPACT_ATOMS: atom_id res chain seq x y z
N MET A 1 14.19 1.80 -1.30
CA MET A 1 13.15 1.12 -0.52
C MET A 1 12.30 0.12 -1.32
N GLY A 2 12.16 0.26 -2.65
CA GLY A 2 11.29 -0.63 -3.44
C GLY A 2 11.73 -2.09 -3.59
N ARG A 3 13.02 -2.45 -3.40
CA ARG A 3 13.48 -3.83 -3.66
C ARG A 3 12.79 -4.90 -2.80
N LEU A 4 12.36 -4.55 -1.60
CA LEU A 4 11.67 -5.47 -0.69
C LEU A 4 10.30 -5.92 -1.23
N PHE A 5 9.61 -5.04 -1.97
CA PHE A 5 8.27 -5.29 -2.48
C PHE A 5 8.24 -5.83 -3.91
N ILE A 6 9.41 -6.11 -4.53
CA ILE A 6 9.50 -6.67 -5.88
C ILE A 6 8.78 -8.02 -6.00
N PRO A 7 8.97 -8.99 -5.07
CA PRO A 7 8.25 -10.27 -5.14
C PRO A 7 6.73 -10.07 -5.12
N LEU A 8 6.27 -9.05 -4.39
CA LEU A 8 4.86 -8.76 -4.23
C LEU A 8 4.28 -8.04 -5.47
N ALA A 9 5.06 -7.15 -6.11
CA ALA A 9 4.72 -6.58 -7.41
C ALA A 9 4.59 -7.67 -8.50
N LEU A 10 5.52 -8.63 -8.52
CA LEU A 10 5.44 -9.78 -9.41
C LEU A 10 4.21 -10.64 -9.15
N ALA A 11 3.89 -10.91 -7.87
CA ALA A 11 2.71 -11.67 -7.48
C ALA A 11 1.39 -10.99 -7.90
N MET A 12 1.36 -9.66 -7.99
CA MET A 12 0.23 -8.90 -8.52
C MET A 12 0.15 -8.88 -10.06
N GLY A 13 1.09 -9.55 -10.75
CA GLY A 13 1.08 -9.71 -12.20
C GLY A 13 1.68 -8.54 -12.97
N VAL A 14 2.61 -7.80 -12.36
CA VAL A 14 3.40 -6.73 -13.02
C VAL A 14 4.60 -7.34 -13.76
N SER A 15 4.98 -6.77 -14.90
CA SER A 15 6.15 -7.20 -15.65
C SER A 15 7.47 -6.97 -14.88
N LEU A 16 8.50 -7.76 -15.15
CA LEU A 16 9.81 -7.62 -14.48
C LEU A 16 10.43 -6.23 -14.67
N GLU A 17 10.23 -5.63 -15.84
CA GLU A 17 10.77 -4.31 -16.20
C GLU A 17 10.15 -3.17 -15.36
N GLU A 18 8.89 -3.34 -14.96
CA GLU A 18 8.12 -2.32 -14.23
C GLU A 18 8.08 -2.58 -12.72
N CYS A 19 8.39 -3.80 -12.29
CA CYS A 19 8.33 -4.22 -10.88
C CYS A 19 9.13 -3.30 -9.96
N SER A 20 10.29 -2.80 -10.38
CA SER A 20 11.07 -1.88 -9.55
C SER A 20 10.34 -0.57 -9.28
N ARG A 21 9.57 -0.06 -10.25
CA ARG A 21 8.78 1.17 -10.12
C ARG A 21 7.58 0.92 -9.22
N VAL A 22 6.80 -0.13 -9.51
CA VAL A 22 5.62 -0.51 -8.71
C VAL A 22 5.99 -0.80 -7.26
N ALA A 23 7.05 -1.56 -7.03
CA ALA A 23 7.50 -1.90 -5.69
C ALA A 23 8.00 -0.67 -4.91
N SER A 24 8.55 0.33 -5.61
CA SER A 24 8.91 1.61 -4.99
C SER A 24 7.67 2.40 -4.55
N LEU A 25 6.60 2.42 -5.35
CA LEU A 25 5.33 3.05 -4.98
C LEU A 25 4.69 2.38 -3.76
N VAL A 26 4.66 1.04 -3.72
CA VAL A 26 4.16 0.28 -2.56
C VAL A 26 4.98 0.56 -1.31
N GLY A 27 6.32 0.63 -1.45
CA GLY A 27 7.19 0.99 -0.34
C GLY A 27 6.98 2.43 0.14
N LEU A 28 6.74 3.36 -0.77
CA LEU A 28 6.47 4.77 -0.45
C LEU A 28 5.15 4.94 0.31
N LYS A 29 4.09 4.25 -0.14
CA LYS A 29 2.81 4.17 0.58
C LYS A 29 3.01 3.68 2.01
N THR A 30 3.76 2.59 2.15
CA THR A 30 3.99 1.92 3.43
C THR A 30 4.72 2.80 4.43
N ALA A 31 5.81 3.45 3.98
CA ALA A 31 6.68 4.24 4.84
C ALA A 31 6.12 5.64 5.12
N LEU A 32 5.45 6.27 4.14
CA LEU A 32 4.92 7.61 4.26
C LEU A 32 3.39 7.58 4.27
N ASN A 33 2.76 7.56 3.10
CA ASN A 33 1.32 7.46 2.91
C ASN A 33 0.98 7.28 1.42
N GLU A 34 -0.27 6.93 1.16
CA GLU A 34 -0.86 6.75 -0.17
C GLU A 34 -0.90 8.04 -1.01
N VAL A 35 -1.11 9.22 -0.41
CA VAL A 35 -1.20 10.49 -1.17
C VAL A 35 0.11 10.81 -1.88
N VAL A 36 1.25 10.68 -1.19
CA VAL A 36 2.58 10.88 -1.79
C VAL A 36 2.87 9.81 -2.84
N ALA A 37 2.43 8.56 -2.60
CA ALA A 37 2.56 7.49 -3.58
C ALA A 37 1.71 7.74 -4.84
N TYR A 38 0.49 8.25 -4.71
CA TYR A 38 -0.35 8.64 -5.85
C TYR A 38 0.25 9.79 -6.66
N GLY A 39 0.90 10.75 -6.00
CA GLY A 39 1.66 11.80 -6.69
C GLY A 39 2.74 11.22 -7.61
N GLN A 40 3.54 10.28 -7.09
CA GLN A 40 4.56 9.61 -7.91
C GLN A 40 3.97 8.70 -9.00
N LEU A 41 2.83 8.05 -8.73
CA LEU A 41 2.13 7.26 -9.75
C LEU A 41 1.69 8.17 -10.90
N SER A 42 1.09 9.32 -10.60
CA SER A 42 0.68 10.30 -11.61
C SER A 42 1.85 10.73 -12.51
N ASP A 43 3.01 11.03 -11.92
CA ASP A 43 4.21 11.40 -12.68
C ASP A 43 4.68 10.27 -13.60
N LEU A 44 4.62 9.03 -13.15
CA LEU A 44 5.01 7.86 -13.96
C LEU A 44 4.05 7.62 -15.12
N VAL A 45 2.74 7.79 -14.90
CA VAL A 45 1.70 7.67 -15.91
C VAL A 45 1.85 8.75 -16.98
N GLN A 46 2.01 10.02 -16.57
CA GLN A 46 2.19 11.13 -17.51
C GLN A 46 3.44 10.97 -18.39
N ARG A 47 4.48 10.31 -17.88
CA ARG A 47 5.72 10.04 -18.61
C ARG A 47 5.66 8.77 -19.46
N GLY A 48 4.55 8.03 -19.46
CA GLY A 48 4.41 6.77 -20.19
C GLY A 48 5.35 5.67 -19.71
N LEU A 49 5.73 5.69 -18.42
CA LEU A 49 6.69 4.73 -17.85
C LEU A 49 6.03 3.49 -17.23
N LEU A 50 4.71 3.39 -17.34
CA LEU A 50 3.90 2.26 -16.90
C LEU A 50 2.95 1.84 -18.02
N SER A 51 2.81 0.54 -18.20
CA SER A 51 1.77 -0.09 -19.01
C SER A 51 0.39 0.15 -18.38
N PRO A 52 -0.69 0.12 -19.18
CA PRO A 52 -2.05 0.26 -18.65
C PRO A 52 -2.38 -0.74 -17.54
N ARG A 53 -1.83 -1.96 -17.66
CA ARG A 53 -1.95 -3.01 -16.63
C ARG A 53 -1.24 -2.60 -15.33
N ALA A 54 0.02 -2.17 -15.41
CA ALA A 54 0.79 -1.78 -14.23
C ALA A 54 0.20 -0.53 -13.55
N GLU A 55 -0.32 0.42 -14.32
CA GLU A 55 -1.05 1.59 -13.82
C GLU A 55 -2.29 1.17 -13.02
N MET A 56 -3.10 0.27 -13.57
CA MET A 56 -4.29 -0.25 -12.89
C MET A 56 -3.92 -0.99 -11.60
N VAL A 57 -2.95 -1.91 -11.66
CA VAL A 57 -2.46 -2.63 -10.47
C VAL A 57 -1.97 -1.65 -9.40
N CYS A 58 -1.18 -0.64 -9.76
CA CYS A 58 -0.74 0.39 -8.81
C CYS A 58 -1.92 1.14 -8.19
N THR A 59 -2.88 1.55 -9.01
CA THR A 59 -4.04 2.32 -8.55
C THR A 59 -4.79 1.60 -7.43
N PHE A 60 -5.01 0.30 -7.58
CA PHE A 60 -5.68 -0.52 -6.57
C PHE A 60 -4.76 -0.92 -5.41
N ALA A 61 -3.49 -1.21 -5.66
CA ALA A 61 -2.52 -1.54 -4.61
C ALA A 61 -2.29 -0.35 -3.65
N LEU A 62 -2.35 0.88 -4.18
CA LEU A 62 -2.22 2.11 -3.41
C LEU A 62 -3.53 2.51 -2.70
N CYS A 63 -4.67 1.99 -3.12
CA CYS A 63 -5.99 2.36 -2.59
C CYS A 63 -6.21 1.80 -1.17
N GLY A 64 -5.75 2.53 -0.16
CA GLY A 64 -6.05 2.27 1.24
C GLY A 64 -5.10 2.97 2.21
N PHE A 65 -5.64 3.39 3.36
CA PHE A 65 -4.91 4.00 4.48
C PHE A 65 -4.14 2.96 5.31
N SER A 66 -3.42 2.04 4.65
CA SER A 66 -2.59 1.04 5.30
C SER A 66 -1.13 1.52 5.33
N ASN A 67 -0.87 2.54 6.14
CA ASN A 67 0.47 3.11 6.35
C ASN A 67 0.76 3.30 7.85
N LEU A 68 2.02 3.54 8.21
CA LEU A 68 2.43 3.69 9.62
C LEU A 68 1.80 4.91 10.31
N GLY A 69 1.52 5.98 9.58
CA GLY A 69 0.83 7.15 10.12
C GLY A 69 -0.63 6.85 10.46
N ALA A 70 -1.35 6.19 9.54
CA ALA A 70 -2.73 5.77 9.73
C ALA A 70 -2.89 4.79 10.92
N LEU A 71 -1.88 3.94 11.15
CA LEU A 71 -1.79 3.09 12.32
C LEU A 71 -1.79 3.92 13.62
N GLY A 72 -0.98 4.97 13.69
CA GLY A 72 -0.94 5.89 14.83
C GLY A 72 -2.26 6.61 15.04
N VAL A 73 -2.92 7.05 13.97
CA VAL A 73 -4.26 7.67 14.02
C VAL A 73 -5.29 6.70 14.59
N GLN A 74 -5.29 5.43 14.14
CA GLN A 74 -6.21 4.41 14.65
C GLN A 74 -5.98 4.10 16.13
N LEU A 75 -4.73 3.98 16.57
CA LEU A 75 -4.42 3.80 17.98
C LEU A 75 -4.84 5.02 18.82
N GLY A 76 -4.63 6.23 18.31
CA GLY A 76 -5.08 7.46 18.97
C GLY A 76 -6.60 7.52 19.11
N ALA A 77 -7.33 7.12 18.07
CA ALA A 77 -8.79 7.01 18.12
C ALA A 77 -9.26 5.95 19.12
N CYS A 78 -8.62 4.77 19.15
CA CYS A 78 -8.92 3.74 20.16
C CYS A 78 -8.64 4.22 21.58
N ALA A 79 -7.54 4.94 21.81
CA ALA A 79 -7.19 5.50 23.12
C ALA A 79 -8.23 6.53 23.60
N ALA A 80 -8.80 7.33 22.69
CA ALA A 80 -9.83 8.32 23.00
C ALA A 80 -11.22 7.69 23.24
N LEU A 81 -11.59 6.68 22.45
CA LEU A 81 -12.94 6.08 22.47
C LEU A 81 -13.07 4.96 23.50
N VAL A 82 -12.05 4.10 23.62
CA VAL A 82 -12.07 2.90 24.46
C VAL A 82 -10.70 2.70 25.13
N PRO A 83 -10.31 3.60 26.06
CA PRO A 83 -8.99 3.58 26.67
C PRO A 83 -8.64 2.25 27.35
N ASP A 84 -9.62 1.59 28.00
CA ASP A 84 -9.44 0.31 28.69
C ASP A 84 -9.06 -0.85 27.75
N ARG A 85 -9.35 -0.73 26.44
CA ARG A 85 -9.05 -1.73 25.40
C ARG A 85 -7.81 -1.40 24.58
N LEU A 86 -7.14 -0.27 24.84
CA LEU A 86 -5.92 0.11 24.13
C LEU A 86 -4.82 -0.97 24.14
N PRO A 87 -4.61 -1.74 25.24
CA PRO A 87 -3.66 -2.86 25.23
C PRO A 87 -4.02 -3.96 24.22
N ASP A 88 -5.31 -4.23 24.03
CA ASP A 88 -5.79 -5.21 23.05
C ASP A 88 -5.57 -4.70 21.62
N CYS A 89 -5.89 -3.43 21.36
CA CYS A 89 -5.69 -2.78 20.06
C CYS A 89 -4.22 -2.74 19.66
N SER A 90 -3.33 -2.32 20.57
CA SER A 90 -1.88 -2.25 20.31
C SER A 90 -1.25 -3.60 20.00
N ARG A 91 -1.74 -4.70 20.61
CA ARG A 91 -1.28 -6.07 20.31
C ARG A 91 -1.58 -6.52 18.88
N VAL A 92 -2.69 -6.07 18.30
CA VAL A 92 -3.11 -6.50 16.95
C VAL A 92 -2.74 -5.51 15.85
N VAL A 93 -2.26 -4.32 16.21
CA VAL A 93 -2.15 -3.20 15.27
C VAL A 93 -1.24 -3.47 14.07
N MET A 94 -0.11 -4.16 14.28
CA MET A 94 0.79 -4.55 13.19
C MET A 94 0.16 -5.60 12.28
N ARG A 95 -0.64 -6.52 12.83
CA ARG A 95 -1.40 -7.51 12.06
C ARG A 95 -2.50 -6.83 11.25
N ALA A 96 -3.16 -5.81 11.81
CA ALA A 96 -4.17 -5.02 11.11
C ALA A 96 -3.56 -4.26 9.93
N LEU A 97 -2.36 -3.70 10.08
CA LEU A 97 -1.64 -3.05 8.97
C LEU A 97 -1.36 -4.02 7.82
N ILE A 98 -0.81 -5.20 8.13
CA ILE A 98 -0.52 -6.23 7.13
C ILE A 98 -1.82 -6.72 6.46
N ALA A 99 -2.89 -6.93 7.23
CA ALA A 99 -4.19 -7.29 6.68
C ALA A 99 -4.71 -6.22 5.71
N GLY A 100 -4.53 -4.94 6.04
CA GLY A 100 -4.84 -3.83 5.16
C GLY A 100 -4.02 -3.82 3.86
N TRP A 101 -2.73 -4.18 3.90
CA TRP A 101 -1.92 -4.35 2.69
C TRP A 101 -2.45 -5.48 1.82
N VAL A 102 -2.69 -6.65 2.41
CA VAL A 102 -3.18 -7.84 1.70
C VAL A 102 -4.53 -7.54 1.02
N ALA A 103 -5.44 -6.83 1.68
CA ALA A 103 -6.72 -6.45 1.09
C ALA A 103 -6.55 -5.56 -0.17
N CYS A 104 -5.66 -4.56 -0.12
CA CYS A 104 -5.35 -3.73 -1.28
C CYS A 104 -4.72 -4.55 -2.41
N PHE A 105 -3.77 -5.43 -2.09
CA PHE A 105 -3.08 -6.25 -3.08
C PHE A 105 -3.98 -7.29 -3.73
N MET A 106 -4.89 -7.91 -2.97
CA MET A 106 -5.89 -8.82 -3.53
C MET A 106 -6.79 -8.11 -4.54
N THR A 107 -7.24 -6.89 -4.20
CA THR A 107 -8.03 -6.07 -5.11
C THR A 107 -7.24 -5.70 -6.36
N ALA A 108 -5.94 -5.41 -6.21
CA ALA A 108 -5.05 -5.14 -7.34
C ALA A 108 -4.87 -6.35 -8.27
N CYS A 109 -4.74 -7.56 -7.70
CA CYS A 109 -4.69 -8.80 -8.48
C CYS A 109 -5.98 -9.05 -9.27
N THR A 110 -7.14 -8.73 -8.70
CA THR A 110 -8.43 -8.90 -9.39
C THR A 110 -8.68 -7.83 -10.43
N ALA A 111 -8.25 -6.59 -10.17
CA ALA A 111 -8.44 -5.49 -11.10
C ALA A 111 -7.51 -5.60 -12.31
N GLY A 112 -6.28 -6.05 -12.11
CA GLY A 112 -5.33 -6.26 -13.18
C GLY A 112 -5.59 -7.51 -14.01
N GLN A 113 -6.81 -8.06 -14.10
CA GLN A 113 -7.10 -9.17 -15.03
C GLN A 113 -7.27 -8.67 -16.46
#